data_AF-A0AAX1ZHB7-F1
#
_entry.id   AF-A0AAX1ZHB7-F1
#
_cell.length_a   1.000
_cell.length_b   1.000
_cell.length_c   1.000
_cell.angle_alpha   90.00
_cell.angle_beta   90.00
_cell.angle_gamma   90.00
#
_symmetry.space_group_name_H-M   'P 1'
#
loop_
_entity.id
_entity.type
_entity.pdbx_description
1 polymer ?
#
loop_
_entity_poly.entity_id
_entity_poly.type
_entity_poly.pdbx_seq_one_letter_code
_entity_poly.pdbx_strand_id
1 'polypeptide(L)'
;MKKILFTTLTGLVLLTSSTAFARTDPALLNQAAKNVVTVSKAKTLADETGVTLTGTIVKHIAGDHYEFKDKTGSIVIDVDDDLANGWQLKVGDKVRI
;
A
#
# COMPACT_ATOMS: atom_id res chain seq x y z
N MET A 1 -20.93 -33.25 55.43
CA MET A 1 -19.89 -32.35 55.95
C MET A 1 -19.52 -31.38 54.84
N LYS A 2 -19.48 -30.07 55.16
CA LYS A 2 -18.95 -28.97 54.30
C LYS A 2 -17.55 -29.32 53.78
N LYS A 3 -17.15 -28.85 52.58
CA LYS A 3 -16.13 -27.79 52.26
C LYS A 3 -16.18 -27.55 50.71
N ILE A 4 -16.88 -26.53 50.20
CA ILE A 4 -16.46 -25.14 49.85
C ILE A 4 -15.26 -25.04 48.88
N LEU A 5 -15.61 -24.63 47.65
CA LEU A 5 -14.97 -23.76 46.65
C LEU A 5 -13.44 -23.60 46.62
N PHE A 6 -12.88 -23.71 45.40
CA PHE A 6 -11.96 -22.72 44.81
C PHE A 6 -11.95 -22.90 43.28
N THR A 7 -12.59 -22.00 42.52
CA THR A 7 -12.36 -21.87 41.07
C THR A 7 -12.18 -20.40 40.71
N THR A 8 -10.92 -19.96 40.71
CA THR A 8 -10.50 -18.71 40.09
C THR A 8 -10.60 -18.84 38.58
N LEU A 9 -11.68 -18.29 37.99
CA LEU A 9 -11.79 -18.13 36.55
C LEU A 9 -11.08 -16.83 36.15
N THR A 10 -9.76 -16.88 36.05
CA THR A 10 -8.99 -15.87 35.32
C THR A 10 -9.36 -15.97 33.85
N GLY A 11 -10.30 -15.14 33.42
CA GLY A 11 -10.61 -14.94 32.01
C GLY A 11 -9.42 -14.31 31.30
N LEU A 12 -8.59 -15.14 30.69
CA LEU A 12 -7.60 -14.70 29.72
C LEU A 12 -8.35 -14.37 28.42
N VAL A 13 -8.79 -13.12 28.29
CA VAL A 13 -9.24 -12.58 27.00
C VAL A 13 -8.02 -12.55 26.10
N LEU A 14 -7.90 -13.56 25.23
CA LEU A 14 -6.95 -13.54 24.14
C LEU A 14 -7.36 -12.40 23.22
N LEU A 15 -6.70 -11.25 23.39
CA LEU A 15 -6.63 -10.20 22.39
C LEU A 15 -6.08 -10.85 21.12
N THR A 16 -6.96 -11.25 20.20
CA THR A 16 -6.56 -11.67 18.86
C THR A 16 -6.13 -10.43 18.11
N SER A 17 -4.93 -9.93 18.42
CA SER A 17 -4.25 -8.98 17.55
C SER A 17 -4.09 -9.66 16.20
N SER A 18 -4.85 -9.20 15.20
CA SER A 18 -4.71 -9.63 13.82
C SER A 18 -3.28 -9.33 13.40
N THR A 19 -2.42 -10.35 13.40
CA THR A 19 -1.08 -10.23 12.83
C THR A 19 -1.28 -10.09 11.32
N ALA A 20 -1.15 -8.86 10.81
CA ALA A 20 -1.03 -8.63 9.38
C ALA A 20 0.33 -9.21 8.95
N PHE A 21 0.30 -10.35 8.27
CA PHE A 21 1.48 -10.87 7.59
C PHE A 21 1.64 -10.08 6.29
N ALA A 22 2.86 -9.63 6.02
CA ALA A 22 3.20 -8.99 4.75
C ALA A 22 2.80 -9.90 3.58
N ARG A 23 2.10 -9.34 2.60
CA ARG A 23 1.75 -10.07 1.37
C ARG A 23 2.98 -10.27 0.50
N THR A 24 3.00 -11.36 -0.25
CA THR A 24 4.09 -11.64 -1.20
C THR A 24 3.99 -10.72 -2.42
N ASP A 25 5.12 -10.34 -3.00
CA ASP A 25 5.17 -9.47 -4.18
C ASP A 25 4.32 -10.00 -5.34
N PRO A 26 4.34 -11.30 -5.70
CA PRO A 26 3.47 -11.81 -6.76
C PRO A 26 1.98 -11.65 -6.45
N ALA A 27 1.58 -11.73 -5.18
CA ALA A 27 0.20 -11.53 -4.78
C ALA A 27 -0.20 -10.05 -4.90
N LEU A 28 0.70 -9.13 -4.53
CA LEU A 28 0.50 -7.68 -4.68
C LEU A 28 0.40 -7.28 -6.15
N LEU A 29 1.29 -7.78 -7.01
CA LEU A 29 1.25 -7.51 -8.45
C LEU A 29 -0.02 -8.06 -9.11
N ASN A 30 -0.45 -9.26 -8.73
CA ASN A 30 -1.71 -9.84 -9.22
C ASN A 30 -2.95 -9.04 -8.76
N GLN A 31 -2.90 -8.45 -7.56
CA GLN A 31 -3.95 -7.56 -7.09
C GLN A 31 -3.93 -6.25 -7.88
N ALA A 32 -2.76 -5.62 -8.02
CA ALA A 32 -2.57 -4.39 -8.76
C ALA A 32 -3.09 -4.48 -10.19
N ALA A 33 -2.78 -5.58 -10.89
CA ALA A 33 -3.24 -5.83 -12.26
C ALA A 33 -4.78 -5.84 -12.42
N LYS A 34 -5.52 -6.13 -11.35
CA LYS A 34 -6.99 -6.17 -11.34
C LYS A 34 -7.61 -4.91 -10.74
N ASN A 35 -6.80 -4.06 -10.09
CA ASN A 35 -7.26 -2.96 -9.25
C ASN A 35 -6.80 -1.62 -9.83
N VAL A 36 -7.39 -1.24 -10.96
CA VAL A 36 -7.14 0.07 -11.59
C VAL A 36 -8.00 1.13 -10.90
N VAL A 37 -7.37 2.10 -10.25
CA VAL A 37 -8.08 3.12 -9.46
C VAL A 37 -7.54 4.52 -9.73
N THR A 38 -8.19 5.53 -9.16
CA THR A 38 -7.71 6.92 -9.19
C THR A 38 -6.81 7.21 -7.98
N VAL A 39 -5.99 8.26 -8.07
CA VAL A 39 -5.14 8.71 -6.96
C VAL A 39 -5.96 9.02 -5.71
N SER A 40 -7.10 9.70 -5.86
CA SER A 40 -8.00 9.98 -4.73
C SER A 40 -8.51 8.70 -4.09
N LYS A 41 -8.85 7.68 -4.89
CA LYS A 41 -9.28 6.39 -4.34
C LYS A 41 -8.13 5.63 -3.67
N ALA A 42 -6.94 5.63 -4.25
CA ALA A 42 -5.76 4.97 -3.68
C ALA A 42 -5.45 5.47 -2.26
N LYS A 43 -5.60 6.76 -2.01
CA LYS A 43 -5.42 7.38 -0.68
C LYS A 43 -6.40 6.89 0.39
N THR A 44 -7.50 6.22 0.02
CA THR A 44 -8.47 5.66 0.97
C THR A 44 -8.28 4.17 1.22
N LEU A 45 -7.35 3.52 0.51
CA LEU A 45 -7.13 2.08 0.62
C LEU A 45 -6.29 1.78 1.86
N ALA A 46 -6.41 0.56 2.37
CA ALA A 46 -5.53 0.07 3.41
C ALA A 46 -4.10 -0.06 2.88
N ASP A 47 -3.13 -0.01 3.79
CA ASP A 47 -1.73 -0.29 3.50
C ASP A 47 -1.56 -1.67 2.83
N GLU A 48 -0.44 -1.83 2.12
CA GLU A 48 -0.12 -3.05 1.35
C GLU A 48 -1.18 -3.42 0.30
N THR A 49 -1.93 -2.46 -0.24
CA THR A 49 -2.90 -2.71 -1.32
C THR A 49 -2.27 -2.48 -2.70
N GLY A 50 -2.18 -3.53 -3.50
CA GLY A 50 -1.75 -3.43 -4.90
C GLY A 50 -2.78 -2.66 -5.72
N VAL A 51 -2.33 -1.63 -6.45
CA VAL A 51 -3.14 -0.80 -7.35
C VAL A 51 -2.39 -0.56 -8.66
N THR A 52 -3.15 -0.31 -9.74
CA THR A 52 -2.63 0.30 -10.96
C THR A 52 -3.18 1.72 -11.07
N LEU A 53 -2.32 2.70 -11.34
CA LEU A 53 -2.67 4.10 -11.55
C LEU A 53 -2.29 4.54 -12.97
N THR A 54 -2.99 5.54 -13.51
CA THR A 54 -2.63 6.16 -14.79
C THR A 54 -2.69 7.67 -14.66
N GLY A 55 -1.61 8.33 -15.06
CA GLY A 55 -1.43 9.75 -14.79
C GLY A 55 -0.16 10.31 -15.40
N THR A 56 0.39 11.35 -14.80
CA THR A 56 1.53 12.08 -15.33
C THR A 56 2.52 12.37 -14.22
N ILE A 57 3.82 12.21 -14.51
CA ILE A 57 4.90 12.68 -13.65
C ILE A 57 4.97 14.20 -13.76
N VAL A 58 4.69 14.93 -12.69
CA VAL A 58 4.65 16.40 -12.71
C VAL A 58 5.88 17.04 -12.07
N LYS A 59 6.63 16.29 -11.26
CA LYS A 59 7.86 16.77 -10.63
C LYS A 59 8.78 15.60 -10.27
N HIS A 60 10.08 15.81 -10.43
CA HIS A 60 11.11 15.01 -9.76
C HIS A 60 11.51 15.74 -8.47
N ILE A 61 11.34 15.10 -7.32
CA ILE A 61 11.49 15.76 -6.02
C ILE A 61 12.95 15.66 -5.56
N ALA A 62 13.43 14.44 -5.31
CA ALA A 62 14.80 14.11 -4.94
C ALA A 62 14.99 12.59 -4.97
N GLY A 63 16.17 12.11 -5.39
CA GLY A 63 16.44 10.66 -5.52
C GLY A 63 15.32 9.95 -6.27
N ASP A 64 14.82 8.87 -5.70
CA ASP A 64 13.79 8.00 -6.29
C ASP A 64 12.36 8.59 -6.20
N HIS A 65 12.19 9.79 -5.63
CA HIS A 65 10.86 10.34 -5.34
C HIS A 65 10.35 11.24 -6.48
N TYR A 66 9.15 10.93 -6.97
CA TYR A 66 8.46 11.68 -8.01
C TYR A 66 7.06 12.08 -7.56
N GLU A 67 6.61 13.25 -8.01
CA GLU A 67 5.21 13.64 -7.89
C GLU A 67 4.44 13.10 -9.09
N PHE A 68 3.50 12.21 -8.83
CA PHE A 68 2.55 11.68 -9.81
C PHE A 68 1.19 12.36 -9.64
N LYS A 69 0.52 12.63 -10.75
CA LYS A 69 -0.79 13.30 -10.73
C LYS A 69 -1.75 12.68 -11.73
N ASP A 70 -3.00 12.49 -11.30
CA ASP A 70 -4.14 12.23 -12.17
C ASP A 70 -5.18 13.36 -12.06
N LYS A 71 -6.38 13.16 -12.62
CA LYS A 71 -7.47 14.16 -12.56
C LYS A 71 -8.05 14.36 -11.15
N THR A 72 -7.82 13.42 -10.25
CA THR A 72 -8.43 13.36 -8.91
C THR A 72 -7.50 13.81 -7.80
N GLY A 73 -6.20 13.85 -8.05
CA GLY A 73 -5.23 14.36 -7.10
C GLY A 73 -3.79 14.07 -7.50
N SER A 74 -2.88 14.35 -6.57
CA SER A 74 -1.46 14.03 -6.68
C SER A 74 -0.99 13.20 -5.48
N ILE A 75 0.02 12.36 -5.71
CA ILE A 75 0.67 11.50 -4.73
C ILE A 75 2.16 11.43 -5.04
N VAL A 76 2.99 11.26 -4.01
CA VAL A 76 4.42 10.97 -4.17
C VAL A 76 4.58 9.48 -4.40
N ILE A 77 5.37 9.10 -5.40
CA ILE A 77 5.74 7.72 -5.69
C ILE A 77 7.25 7.57 -5.60
N ASP A 78 7.68 6.40 -5.18
CA ASP A 78 9.09 5.99 -5.18
C ASP A 78 9.30 5.06 -6.37
N VAL A 79 10.23 5.43 -7.25
CA VAL A 79 10.61 4.67 -8.44
C VAL A 79 12.10 4.43 -8.36
N ASP A 80 12.50 3.17 -8.22
CA ASP A 80 13.91 2.78 -8.14
C ASP A 80 14.70 3.39 -9.31
N ASP A 81 15.90 3.88 -9.01
CA ASP A 81 16.78 4.55 -9.96
C ASP A 81 17.07 3.67 -11.18
N ASP A 82 17.19 2.35 -11.01
CA ASP A 82 17.44 1.43 -12.13
C ASP A 82 16.27 1.39 -13.12
N LEU A 83 15.03 1.42 -12.62
CA LEU A 83 13.80 1.45 -13.38
C LEU A 83 13.59 2.82 -14.02
N ALA A 84 13.77 3.90 -13.26
CA ALA A 84 13.64 5.27 -13.73
C ALA A 84 14.62 5.56 -14.88
N ASN A 85 15.89 5.16 -14.72
CA ASN A 85 16.92 5.31 -15.74
C ASN A 85 16.67 4.38 -16.94
N GLY A 86 16.28 3.12 -16.69
CA GLY A 86 15.97 2.16 -17.76
C GLY A 86 14.83 2.63 -18.66
N TRP A 87 13.85 3.33 -18.10
CA TRP A 87 12.69 3.86 -18.81
C TRP A 87 12.87 5.30 -19.28
N GLN A 88 13.98 5.96 -18.94
CA GLN A 88 14.23 7.38 -19.21
C GLN A 88 13.07 8.27 -18.74
N LEU A 89 12.60 8.01 -17.52
CA LEU A 89 11.44 8.68 -16.92
C LEU A 89 11.71 10.18 -16.73
N LYS A 90 10.80 11.03 -17.19
CA LYS A 90 10.91 12.50 -17.06
C LYS A 90 9.59 13.16 -16.68
N VAL A 91 9.71 14.38 -16.18
CA VAL A 91 8.56 15.27 -15.97
C VAL A 91 7.82 15.49 -17.30
N GLY A 92 6.50 15.35 -17.26
CA GLY A 92 5.61 15.42 -18.42
C GLY A 92 5.22 14.04 -18.99
N ASP A 93 5.91 12.97 -18.59
CA ASP A 93 5.58 11.63 -19.08
C ASP A 93 4.22 11.16 -18.56
N LYS A 94 3.41 10.65 -19.47
CA LYS A 94 2.18 9.93 -19.14
C LYS A 94 2.50 8.47 -18.94
N VAL A 95 2.24 7.97 -17.74
CA VAL A 95 2.63 6.63 -17.33
C VAL A 95 1.46 5.87 -16.73
N ARG A 96 1.56 4.55 -16.81
CA ARG A 96 0.75 3.61 -16.05
C ARG A 96 1.69 2.85 -15.12
N ILE A 97 1.45 2.96 -13.83
CA ILE A 97 2.25 2.37 -12.75
C ILE A 97 1.39 1.41 -11.94
#